data_AF-A0A4R1S340-F1
#
_entry.id   AF-A0A4R1S340-F1
#
_cell.length_a   1.000
_cell.length_b   1.000
_cell.length_c   1.000
_cell.angle_alpha   90.00
_cell.angle_beta   90.00
_cell.angle_gamma   90.00
#
_symmetry.space_group_name_H-M   'P 1'
#
loop_
_entity.id
_entity.type
_entity.pdbx_description
1 polymer ?
#
loop_
_entity_poly.entity_id
_entity_poly.type
_entity_poly.pdbx_seq_one_letter_code
_entity_poly.pdbx_strand_id
1 'polypeptide(L)'
;MRYRTMQAAALLSCAVANLPVPARAADCAQLDAIYTDPSGTYELRFVPLNSEAAAASGRFHLTVAGLGTAMDGFVMPADDPTSSDGILMFGCPQGDATGAEISACTVWQGKIHGTTGEGLASDLQAENGRAISGVVLTGFGKAMRLSRLWSEGKVSVVPGDVLTFKECAG
;
A
#
# COMPACT_ATOMS: atom_id res chain seq x y z
N MET A 1 48.83 -56.89 -24.08
CA MET A 1 47.60 -56.59 -23.29
C MET A 1 47.92 -55.45 -22.31
N ARG A 2 47.59 -54.19 -22.67
CA ARG A 2 47.53 -53.03 -21.76
C ARG A 2 46.54 -52.03 -22.38
N TYR A 3 45.30 -52.05 -21.88
CA TYR A 3 44.26 -51.10 -22.28
C TYR A 3 44.52 -49.76 -21.57
N ARG A 4 44.68 -48.67 -22.33
CA ARG A 4 44.68 -47.30 -21.80
C ARG A 4 43.24 -46.81 -21.72
N THR A 5 42.74 -46.66 -20.51
CA THR A 5 41.44 -46.07 -20.17
C THR A 5 41.41 -44.59 -20.53
N MET A 6 40.40 -44.20 -21.32
CA MET A 6 40.01 -42.80 -21.56
C MET A 6 39.41 -42.22 -20.27
N GLN A 7 39.91 -41.07 -19.81
CA GLN A 7 39.22 -40.23 -18.82
C GLN A 7 38.61 -39.04 -19.55
N ALA A 8 37.28 -39.05 -19.71
CA ALA A 8 36.52 -37.86 -20.09
C ALA A 8 36.17 -37.08 -18.82
N ALA A 9 36.80 -35.93 -18.62
CA ALA A 9 36.44 -35.01 -17.55
C ALA A 9 35.16 -34.25 -17.95
N ALA A 10 34.02 -34.66 -17.40
CA ALA A 10 32.76 -33.92 -17.54
C ALA A 10 32.78 -32.70 -16.60
N LEU A 11 33.02 -31.52 -17.16
CA LEU A 11 32.86 -30.25 -16.45
C LEU A 11 31.36 -29.95 -16.31
N LEU A 12 30.77 -30.28 -15.15
CA LEU A 12 29.45 -29.78 -14.76
C LEU A 12 29.54 -28.27 -14.51
N SER A 13 29.17 -27.47 -15.51
CA SER A 13 28.95 -26.03 -15.33
C SER A 13 27.56 -25.82 -14.74
N CYS A 14 27.47 -25.51 -13.45
CA CYS A 14 26.24 -25.02 -12.82
C CYS A 14 25.95 -23.61 -13.35
N ALA A 15 25.03 -23.50 -14.32
CA ALA A 15 24.48 -22.21 -14.72
C ALA A 15 23.67 -21.65 -13.55
N VAL A 16 24.19 -20.61 -12.89
CA VAL A 16 23.48 -19.90 -11.82
C VAL A 16 22.42 -19.02 -12.48
N ALA A 17 21.17 -19.44 -12.47
CA ALA A 17 20.07 -18.62 -12.92
C ALA A 17 19.89 -17.44 -11.94
N ASN A 18 20.08 -16.20 -12.42
CA ASN A 18 19.74 -14.99 -11.68
C ASN A 18 18.21 -14.88 -11.61
N LEU A 19 17.59 -15.58 -10.65
CA LEU A 19 16.18 -15.41 -10.36
C LEU A 19 16.02 -14.12 -9.53
N PRO A 20 15.09 -13.22 -9.89
CA PRO A 20 14.83 -12.03 -9.07
C PRO A 20 14.37 -12.47 -7.68
N VAL A 21 15.13 -12.06 -6.65
CA VAL A 21 14.72 -12.26 -5.25
C VAL A 21 13.52 -11.36 -5.00
N PRO A 22 12.39 -11.88 -4.49
CA PRO A 22 11.27 -11.02 -4.12
C PRO A 22 11.75 -10.03 -3.07
N ALA A 23 11.64 -8.73 -3.35
CA ALA A 23 11.98 -7.69 -2.41
C ALA A 23 11.18 -7.91 -1.12
N ARG A 24 11.85 -7.85 0.04
CA ARG A 24 11.12 -7.84 1.32
C ARG A 24 10.72 -6.40 1.59
N ALA A 25 9.56 -6.20 2.20
CA ALA A 25 9.11 -4.85 2.58
C ALA A 25 10.18 -4.06 3.35
N ALA A 26 10.88 -4.73 4.28
CA ALA A 26 11.91 -4.09 5.10
C ALA A 26 13.15 -3.61 4.31
N ASP A 27 13.34 -4.05 3.07
CA ASP A 27 14.42 -3.62 2.18
C ASP A 27 14.00 -2.40 1.33
N CYS A 28 12.75 -1.98 1.44
CA CYS A 28 12.13 -0.86 0.74
C CYS A 28 12.05 0.38 1.63
N ALA A 29 12.20 1.57 1.05
CA ALA A 29 11.72 2.77 1.72
C ALA A 29 10.18 2.78 1.73
N GLN A 30 9.58 3.29 2.80
CA GLN A 30 8.13 3.34 2.97
C GLN A 30 7.44 4.14 1.84
N LEU A 31 8.07 5.22 1.36
CA LEU A 31 7.60 6.01 0.22
C LEU A 31 7.64 5.26 -1.13
N ASP A 32 8.53 4.27 -1.27
CA ASP A 32 8.67 3.49 -2.51
C ASP A 32 7.79 2.24 -2.48
N ALA A 33 7.20 1.91 -1.34
CA ALA A 33 6.43 0.68 -1.17
C ALA A 33 5.03 0.75 -1.81
N ILE A 34 4.67 -0.34 -2.48
CA ILE A 34 3.36 -0.54 -3.11
C ILE A 34 2.61 -1.59 -2.31
N TYR A 35 1.42 -1.25 -1.84
CA TYR A 35 0.54 -2.17 -1.11
C TYR A 35 -0.66 -2.51 -1.96
N THR A 36 -1.06 -3.78 -2.01
CA THR A 36 -2.20 -4.23 -2.82
C THR A 36 -3.17 -5.10 -2.07
N ASP A 37 -4.44 -5.08 -2.48
CA ASP A 37 -5.43 -6.06 -2.05
C ASP A 37 -5.19 -7.42 -2.74
N PRO A 38 -5.78 -8.52 -2.23
CA PRO A 38 -5.59 -9.87 -2.81
C PRO A 38 -5.94 -10.00 -4.29
N SER A 39 -6.83 -9.14 -4.82
CA SER A 39 -7.21 -9.16 -6.24
C SER A 39 -6.28 -8.36 -7.14
N GLY A 40 -5.38 -7.53 -6.60
CA GLY A 40 -4.54 -6.63 -7.38
C GLY A 40 -5.28 -5.39 -7.92
N THR A 41 -6.51 -5.14 -7.47
CA THR A 41 -7.38 -4.08 -8.00
C THR A 41 -7.10 -2.74 -7.32
N TYR A 42 -6.71 -2.76 -6.06
CA TYR A 42 -6.46 -1.59 -5.22
C TYR A 42 -4.97 -1.51 -4.90
N GLU A 43 -4.34 -0.38 -5.22
CA GLU A 43 -2.97 -0.10 -4.81
C GLU A 43 -2.91 1.13 -3.91
N LEU A 44 -2.22 1.01 -2.77
CA LEU A 44 -1.90 2.11 -1.86
C LEU A 44 -0.41 2.42 -1.93
N ARG A 45 -0.08 3.71 -1.99
CA ARG A 45 1.30 4.23 -1.95
C ARG A 45 1.37 5.41 -1.02
N PHE A 46 2.36 5.45 -0.15
CA PHE A 46 2.63 6.66 0.64
C PHE A 46 3.26 7.72 -0.26
N VAL A 47 2.97 8.98 0.02
CA VAL A 47 3.55 10.12 -0.70
C VAL A 47 4.03 11.18 0.30
N PRO A 48 5.04 11.98 -0.07
CA PRO A 48 5.53 13.03 0.83
C PRO A 48 4.41 14.01 1.19
N LEU A 49 4.31 14.37 2.47
CA LEU A 49 3.22 15.20 2.98
C LEU A 49 3.19 16.61 2.38
N ASN A 50 4.36 17.17 2.01
CA ASN A 50 4.54 18.43 1.29
C ASN A 50 3.56 19.56 1.73
N SER A 51 3.51 19.88 3.02
CA SER A 51 2.85 21.05 3.65
C SER A 51 1.33 21.30 3.45
N GLU A 52 0.63 20.58 2.56
CA GLU A 52 -0.76 20.89 2.19
C GLU A 52 -1.79 20.61 3.30
N ALA A 53 -1.47 19.73 4.26
CA ALA A 53 -2.34 19.39 5.37
C ALA A 53 -1.58 19.48 6.70
N ALA A 54 -1.57 20.66 7.33
CA ALA A 54 -0.79 20.95 8.54
C ALA A 54 -1.10 20.04 9.75
N ALA A 55 -2.26 19.39 9.77
CA ALA A 55 -2.67 18.46 10.83
C ALA A 55 -2.38 16.98 10.51
N ALA A 56 -2.02 16.66 9.27
CA ALA A 56 -1.72 15.28 8.90
C ALA A 56 -0.28 14.92 9.30
N SER A 57 -0.10 13.69 9.78
CA SER A 57 1.22 13.08 10.04
C SER A 57 1.75 12.31 8.83
N GLY A 58 0.92 12.07 7.82
CA GLY A 58 1.31 11.40 6.59
C GLY A 58 0.24 11.48 5.51
N ARG A 59 0.62 11.15 4.29
CA ARG A 59 -0.26 11.14 3.12
C ARG A 59 -0.06 9.86 2.32
N PHE A 60 -1.13 9.39 1.70
CA PHE A 60 -1.09 8.28 0.76
C PHE A 60 -2.04 8.51 -0.41
N HIS A 61 -1.78 7.84 -1.51
CA HIS A 61 -2.73 7.70 -2.61
C HIS A 61 -3.25 6.28 -2.66
N LEU A 62 -4.54 6.16 -2.94
CA LEU A 62 -5.16 4.88 -3.27
C LEU A 62 -5.66 4.90 -4.71
N THR A 63 -5.12 4.05 -5.57
CA THR A 63 -5.59 3.87 -6.94
C THR A 63 -6.43 2.61 -7.05
N VAL A 64 -7.47 2.66 -7.88
CA VAL A 64 -8.30 1.51 -8.21
C VAL A 64 -8.20 1.28 -9.71
N ALA A 65 -7.96 0.05 -10.13
CA ALA A 65 -7.92 -0.31 -11.54
C ALA A 65 -9.20 0.16 -12.25
N GLY A 66 -9.05 1.00 -13.27
CA GLY A 66 -10.15 1.56 -14.05
C GLY A 66 -10.75 2.87 -13.52
N LEU A 67 -10.44 3.32 -12.28
CA LEU A 67 -10.99 4.56 -11.71
C LEU A 67 -10.35 5.84 -12.29
N GLY A 68 -9.21 5.73 -12.99
CA GLY A 68 -8.55 6.82 -13.73
C GLY A 68 -7.89 7.90 -12.87
N THR A 69 -8.41 8.15 -11.66
CA THR A 69 -7.91 9.14 -10.70
C THR A 69 -7.66 8.47 -9.35
N ALA A 70 -6.57 8.83 -8.69
CA ALA A 70 -6.26 8.37 -7.34
C ALA A 70 -7.20 9.04 -6.31
N MET A 71 -7.45 8.34 -5.22
CA MET A 71 -8.03 8.91 -4.01
C MET A 71 -6.91 9.47 -3.13
N ASP A 72 -7.20 10.59 -2.46
CA ASP A 72 -6.29 11.25 -1.53
C ASP A 72 -6.53 10.76 -0.10
N GLY A 73 -5.53 10.12 0.47
CA GLY A 73 -5.52 9.62 1.83
C GLY A 73 -4.67 10.48 2.75
N PHE A 74 -5.19 10.81 3.93
CA PHE A 74 -4.46 11.54 4.96
C PHE A 74 -4.45 10.74 6.25
N VAL A 75 -3.28 10.67 6.87
CA VAL A 75 -3.05 10.06 8.18
C VAL A 75 -2.98 11.18 9.21
N MET A 76 -3.69 11.04 10.31
CA MET A 76 -3.73 11.97 11.43
C MET A 76 -3.28 11.24 12.70
N PRO A 77 -2.52 11.89 13.59
CA PRO A 77 -2.20 11.33 14.90
C PRO A 77 -3.48 10.94 15.65
N ALA A 78 -3.49 9.76 16.25
CA ALA A 78 -4.52 9.34 17.19
C ALA A 78 -3.99 9.44 18.64
N ASP A 79 -4.90 9.43 19.61
CA ASP A 79 -4.54 9.33 21.03
C ASP A 79 -3.90 7.97 21.39
N ASP A 80 -4.23 6.92 20.64
CA ASP A 80 -3.66 5.59 20.77
C ASP A 80 -2.33 5.52 20.01
N PRO A 81 -1.20 5.25 20.68
CA PRO A 81 0.11 5.26 20.04
C PRO A 81 0.32 4.11 19.05
N THR A 82 -0.58 3.11 18.99
CA THR A 82 -0.50 1.97 18.07
C THR A 82 -1.41 2.09 16.84
N SER A 83 -2.05 3.25 16.70
CA SER A 83 -2.94 3.53 15.59
C SER A 83 -2.86 4.98 15.15
N SER A 84 -3.33 5.23 13.94
CA SER A 84 -3.60 6.57 13.46
C SER A 84 -5.04 6.65 12.98
N ASP A 85 -5.60 7.85 12.96
CA ASP A 85 -6.85 8.11 12.27
C ASP A 85 -6.54 8.39 10.80
N GLY A 86 -7.37 7.85 9.91
CA GLY A 86 -7.23 8.00 8.48
C GLY A 86 -8.51 8.53 7.86
N ILE A 87 -8.34 9.31 6.80
CA ILE A 87 -9.43 9.73 5.92
C ILE A 87 -9.00 9.50 4.46
N LEU A 88 -9.93 9.03 3.64
CA LEU A 88 -9.74 8.82 2.21
C LEU A 88 -10.81 9.59 1.45
N MET A 89 -10.37 10.42 0.53
CA MET A 89 -11.20 11.38 -0.20
C MET A 89 -11.07 11.17 -1.70
N PHE A 90 -12.14 11.42 -2.44
CA PHE A 90 -12.13 11.32 -3.90
C PHE A 90 -12.80 12.54 -4.54
N GLY A 91 -12.01 13.34 -5.26
CA GLY A 91 -12.52 14.50 -6.00
C GLY A 91 -13.08 15.60 -5.10
N CYS A 92 -12.52 15.79 -3.91
CA CYS A 92 -12.95 16.86 -3.01
C CYS A 92 -12.56 18.25 -3.54
N PRO A 93 -13.43 19.26 -3.39
CA PRO A 93 -13.09 20.64 -3.74
C PRO A 93 -11.93 21.14 -2.87
N GLN A 94 -11.09 21.98 -3.47
CA GLN A 94 -9.96 22.62 -2.80
C GLN A 94 -10.33 24.04 -2.35
N GLY A 95 -9.64 24.56 -1.33
CA GLY A 95 -9.90 25.90 -0.78
C GLY A 95 -11.04 25.91 0.23
N ASP A 96 -11.98 26.84 0.06
CA ASP A 96 -13.10 27.08 1.00
C ASP A 96 -14.21 26.03 0.90
N ALA A 97 -13.86 24.75 1.05
CA ALA A 97 -14.80 23.65 1.11
C ALA A 97 -15.53 23.63 2.45
N THR A 98 -16.85 23.49 2.41
CA THR A 98 -17.69 23.29 3.59
C THR A 98 -17.52 21.87 4.14
N GLY A 99 -17.81 21.67 5.43
CA GLY A 99 -17.79 20.33 6.03
C GLY A 99 -18.75 19.35 5.36
N ALA A 100 -19.87 19.83 4.79
CA ALA A 100 -20.81 19.02 4.05
C ALA A 100 -20.23 18.54 2.70
N GLU A 101 -19.49 19.40 2.00
CA GLU A 101 -18.80 19.03 0.76
C GLU A 101 -17.70 18.02 1.02
N ILE A 102 -16.87 18.24 2.05
CA ILE A 102 -15.83 17.27 2.47
C ILE A 102 -16.46 15.94 2.85
N SER A 103 -17.55 15.94 3.62
CA SER A 103 -18.27 14.72 3.99
C SER A 103 -18.80 13.97 2.77
N ALA A 104 -19.32 14.67 1.76
CA ALA A 104 -19.88 14.07 0.55
C ALA A 104 -18.84 13.41 -0.37
N CYS A 105 -17.60 13.90 -0.36
CA CYS A 105 -16.49 13.34 -1.16
C CYS A 105 -15.54 12.44 -0.33
N THR A 106 -15.82 12.27 0.97
CA THR A 106 -15.11 11.29 1.83
C THR A 106 -15.61 9.88 1.51
N VAL A 107 -14.69 9.01 1.13
CA VAL A 107 -14.95 7.61 0.79
C VAL A 107 -14.81 6.71 2.01
N TRP A 108 -13.82 6.97 2.86
CA TRP A 108 -13.58 6.22 4.08
C TRP A 108 -12.99 7.12 5.17
N GLN A 109 -13.35 6.83 6.41
CA GLN A 109 -12.74 7.40 7.60
C GLN A 109 -12.70 6.32 8.68
N GLY A 110 -11.56 6.14 9.34
CA GLY A 110 -11.40 5.10 10.34
C GLY A 110 -9.97 4.95 10.82
N LYS A 111 -9.70 3.84 11.54
CA LYS A 111 -8.35 3.54 12.03
C LYS A 111 -7.47 2.97 10.91
N ILE A 112 -6.25 3.48 10.83
CA ILE A 112 -5.18 2.97 9.99
C ILE A 112 -4.04 2.45 10.85
N HIS A 113 -3.53 1.26 10.52
CA HIS A 113 -2.41 0.61 11.20
C HIS A 113 -1.44 0.02 10.19
N GLY A 114 -0.17 -0.02 10.56
CA GLY A 114 0.80 -0.85 9.87
C GLY A 114 0.85 -2.28 10.43
N THR A 115 1.32 -3.22 9.63
CA THR A 115 1.67 -4.57 10.07
C THR A 115 3.10 -4.93 9.68
N THR A 116 3.74 -5.71 10.53
CA THR A 116 5.04 -6.32 10.27
C THR A 116 4.87 -7.84 10.22
N GLY A 117 5.94 -8.57 9.91
CA GLY A 117 5.93 -10.04 10.01
C GLY A 117 5.65 -10.58 11.43
N GLU A 118 5.69 -9.72 12.46
CA GLU A 118 5.54 -10.08 13.88
C GLU A 118 4.19 -9.65 14.48
N GLY A 119 3.37 -8.89 13.75
CA GLY A 119 2.08 -8.37 14.24
C GLY A 119 1.81 -6.92 13.82
N LEU A 120 0.99 -6.20 14.59
CA LEU A 120 0.76 -4.77 14.36
C LEU A 120 2.08 -3.99 14.54
N ALA A 121 2.33 -3.06 13.64
CA ALA A 121 3.39 -2.08 13.80
C ALA A 121 2.98 -1.08 14.89
N SER A 122 3.96 -0.58 15.65
CA SER A 122 3.71 0.47 16.63
C SER A 122 3.28 1.77 15.96
N ASP A 123 3.70 2.03 14.72
CA ASP A 123 3.29 3.21 13.95
C ASP A 123 3.37 2.92 12.44
N LEU A 124 2.67 3.71 11.65
CA LEU A 124 2.98 3.84 10.23
C LEU A 124 4.38 4.44 10.13
N GLN A 125 5.31 3.70 9.54
CA GLN A 125 6.71 4.10 9.55
C GLN A 125 6.87 5.48 8.90
N ALA A 126 7.83 6.27 9.39
CA ALA A 126 8.16 7.57 8.81
C ALA A 126 8.41 7.46 7.30
N GLU A 127 8.28 8.56 6.57
CA GLU A 127 8.43 8.61 5.10
C GLU A 127 9.70 7.88 4.59
N ASN A 128 10.83 8.07 5.26
CA ASN A 128 12.11 7.43 4.90
C ASN A 128 12.43 6.17 5.74
N GLY A 129 11.45 5.67 6.49
CA GLY A 129 11.55 4.43 7.25
C GLY A 129 11.51 3.19 6.35
N ARG A 130 11.84 2.04 6.94
CA ARG A 130 11.69 0.75 6.26
C ARG A 130 10.21 0.45 6.05
N ALA A 131 9.84 -0.09 4.90
CA ALA A 131 8.44 -0.33 4.61
C ALA A 131 7.85 -1.43 5.50
N ILE A 132 6.63 -1.18 5.97
CA ILE A 132 5.79 -2.17 6.66
C ILE A 132 5.34 -3.27 5.69
N SER A 133 5.02 -4.44 6.24
CA SER A 133 4.56 -5.61 5.46
C SER A 133 3.12 -5.48 4.98
N GLY A 134 2.31 -4.64 5.64
CA GLY A 134 0.95 -4.35 5.21
C GLY A 134 0.37 -3.12 5.90
N VAL A 135 -0.74 -2.65 5.34
CA VAL A 135 -1.54 -1.53 5.83
C VAL A 135 -2.95 -2.05 6.07
N VAL A 136 -3.48 -1.79 7.26
CA VAL A 136 -4.86 -2.13 7.63
C VAL A 136 -5.67 -0.84 7.68
N LEU A 137 -6.71 -0.77 6.86
CA LEU A 137 -7.71 0.29 6.82
C LEU A 137 -9.01 -0.27 7.40
N THR A 138 -9.23 -0.11 8.70
CA THR A 138 -10.35 -0.75 9.40
C THR A 138 -11.69 -0.32 8.80
N GLY A 139 -12.51 -1.29 8.36
CA GLY A 139 -13.81 -1.05 7.77
C GLY A 139 -13.79 -0.52 6.33
N PHE A 140 -12.65 -0.55 5.65
CA PHE A 140 -12.48 -0.02 4.30
C PHE A 140 -13.36 -0.71 3.26
N GLY A 141 -13.44 -2.04 3.28
CA GLY A 141 -14.29 -2.78 2.34
C GLY A 141 -15.77 -2.38 2.45
N LYS A 142 -16.25 -2.20 3.70
CA LYS A 142 -17.61 -1.70 3.97
C LYS A 142 -17.79 -0.28 3.45
N ALA A 143 -16.84 0.61 3.72
CA ALA A 143 -16.90 2.00 3.28
C ALA A 143 -16.93 2.11 1.75
N MET A 144 -16.09 1.35 1.04
CA MET A 144 -16.11 1.27 -0.42
C MET A 144 -17.46 0.78 -0.95
N ARG A 145 -18.05 -0.27 -0.36
CA ARG A 145 -19.35 -0.78 -0.77
C ARG A 145 -20.49 0.23 -0.59
N LEU A 146 -20.41 1.07 0.45
CA LEU A 146 -21.40 2.11 0.74
C LEU A 146 -21.12 3.45 0.05
N SER A 147 -19.96 3.58 -0.61
CA SER A 147 -19.55 4.82 -1.27
C SER A 147 -20.36 5.10 -2.54
N ARG A 148 -20.38 6.38 -2.93
CA ARG A 148 -20.95 6.79 -4.24
C ARG A 148 -20.24 6.14 -5.42
N LEU A 149 -18.94 5.86 -5.29
CA LEU A 149 -18.16 5.18 -6.32
C LEU A 149 -18.74 3.81 -6.68
N TRP A 150 -19.22 3.08 -5.68
CA TRP A 150 -19.89 1.80 -5.91
C TRP A 150 -21.28 1.99 -6.52
N SER A 151 -22.12 2.87 -5.94
CA SER A 151 -23.49 3.07 -6.44
C SER A 151 -23.55 3.66 -7.85
N GLU A 152 -22.54 4.44 -8.26
CA GLU A 152 -22.41 5.01 -9.59
C GLU A 152 -21.68 4.07 -10.58
N GLY A 153 -21.27 2.87 -10.14
CA GLY A 153 -20.60 1.87 -10.99
C GLY A 153 -19.17 2.23 -11.38
N LYS A 154 -18.54 3.18 -10.69
CA LYS A 154 -17.13 3.58 -10.92
C LYS A 154 -16.14 2.54 -10.40
N VAL A 155 -16.55 1.73 -9.43
CA VAL A 155 -15.80 0.57 -8.94
C VAL A 155 -16.74 -0.64 -8.84
N SER A 156 -16.21 -1.84 -9.09
CA SER A 156 -17.00 -3.10 -9.14
C SER A 156 -16.44 -4.22 -8.26
N VAL A 157 -15.26 -4.01 -7.69
CA VAL A 157 -14.62 -4.91 -6.72
C VAL A 157 -14.72 -4.24 -5.34
N VAL A 158 -14.89 -5.03 -4.28
CA VAL A 158 -14.75 -4.53 -2.91
C VAL A 158 -13.46 -5.09 -2.33
N PRO A 159 -12.55 -4.23 -1.85
CA PRO A 159 -11.31 -4.68 -1.24
C PRO A 159 -11.60 -5.28 0.14
N GLY A 160 -10.68 -6.11 0.62
CA GLY A 160 -10.56 -6.36 2.05
C GLY A 160 -10.02 -5.13 2.77
N ASP A 161 -10.00 -5.17 4.10
CA ASP A 161 -9.46 -4.09 4.93
C ASP A 161 -7.92 -4.10 5.00
N VAL A 162 -7.27 -5.14 4.46
CA VAL A 162 -5.81 -5.33 4.52
C VAL A 162 -5.22 -5.23 3.13
N LEU A 163 -4.23 -4.35 2.97
CA LEU A 163 -3.39 -4.23 1.78
C LEU A 163 -1.99 -4.70 2.14
N THR A 164 -1.46 -5.67 1.39
CA THR A 164 -0.15 -6.28 1.67
C THR A 164 0.92 -5.72 0.74
N PHE A 165 2.15 -5.61 1.24
CA PHE A 165 3.29 -5.23 0.42
C PHE A 165 3.37 -6.11 -0.83
N LYS A 166 3.45 -5.47 -2.00
CA LYS A 166 3.55 -6.08 -3.31
C LYS A 166 4.99 -6.04 -3.81
N GLU A 167 5.54 -4.84 -3.92
CA GLU A 167 6.86 -4.57 -4.47
C GLU A 167 7.31 -3.14 -4.12
N CYS A 168 8.57 -2.82 -4.43
CA CYS A 168 9.09 -1.45 -4.42
C CYS A 168 8.96 -0.82 -5.80
N ALA A 169 8.54 0.44 -5.84
CA ALA A 169 8.71 1.30 -7.00
C ALA A 169 10.21 1.63 -7.13
N GLY A 170 10.90 0.89 -8.00
CA GLY A 170 12.34 1.09 -8.25
C GLY A 170 12.67 2.31 -9.10
#